data_AF-A0A934BJ81-F1
#
_entry.id   AF-A0A934BJ81-F1
#
_cell.length_a   1.000
_cell.length_b   1.000
_cell.length_c   1.000
_cell.angle_alpha   90.00
_cell.angle_beta   90.00
_cell.angle_gamma   90.00
#
_symmetry.space_group_name_H-M   'P 1'
#
loop_
_entity.id
_entity.type
_entity.pdbx_description
1 polymer ?
#
loop_
_entity_poly.entity_id
_entity_poly.type
_entity_poly.pdbx_seq_one_letter_code
_entity_poly.pdbx_strand_id
1 'polypeptide(L)'
;LHALLMVKTFDDLQSHPVVGSSWEGFVIEQIAGILPENTLLYFYRTGAGAEIDLLVFDRKNLPIAIEVKYSLSPKAEKGFWMACEDLSCKKGFIVYPGKESYPIARNITVLPVKEISKIAKEF
;
A
#
# COMPACT_ATOMS: atom_id res chain seq x y z
N LEU A 1 -19.26 -3.49 -1.33
CA LEU A 1 -18.96 -2.26 -2.10
C LEU A 1 -19.58 -2.28 -3.51
N HIS A 2 -19.17 -3.20 -4.39
CA HIS A 2 -19.56 -3.20 -5.81
C HIS A 2 -21.08 -3.27 -6.09
N ALA A 3 -21.83 -4.09 -5.33
CA ALA A 3 -23.28 -4.21 -5.52
C ALA A 3 -24.06 -2.92 -5.21
N LEU A 4 -23.57 -2.08 -4.29
CA LEU A 4 -24.22 -0.82 -3.88
C LEU A 4 -23.98 0.31 -4.88
N LEU A 5 -22.90 0.22 -5.68
CA LEU A 5 -22.54 1.21 -6.70
C LEU A 5 -23.07 0.84 -8.09
N MET A 6 -23.89 -0.21 -8.20
CA MET A 6 -24.37 -0.77 -9.47
C MET A 6 -23.25 -1.07 -10.49
N VAL A 7 -22.05 -1.39 -10.01
CA VAL A 7 -20.98 -1.91 -10.87
C VAL A 7 -21.32 -3.35 -11.19
N LYS A 8 -21.84 -3.61 -12.40
CA LYS A 8 -22.40 -4.92 -12.78
C LYS A 8 -21.38 -5.80 -13.51
N THR A 9 -20.37 -5.19 -14.12
CA THR A 9 -19.35 -5.90 -14.89
C THR A 9 -17.92 -5.48 -14.48
N PHE A 10 -16.94 -6.29 -14.87
CA PHE A 10 -15.53 -5.98 -14.64
C PHE A 10 -15.06 -4.74 -15.42
N ASP A 11 -15.62 -4.51 -16.62
CA ASP A 11 -15.33 -3.32 -17.43
C ASP A 11 -15.93 -2.05 -16.80
N ASP A 12 -17.11 -2.16 -16.19
CA ASP A 12 -17.68 -1.09 -15.37
C ASP A 12 -16.74 -0.78 -14.20
N LEU A 13 -16.16 -1.79 -13.55
CA LEU A 13 -15.23 -1.58 -12.44
C LEU A 13 -13.98 -0.84 -12.90
N GLN A 14 -13.34 -1.25 -14.00
CA GLN A 14 -12.09 -0.62 -14.48
C GLN A 14 -12.22 0.85 -14.84
N SER A 15 -13.42 1.29 -15.26
CA SER A 15 -13.71 2.69 -15.62
C SER A 15 -14.32 3.49 -14.46
N HIS A 16 -14.73 2.82 -13.37
CA HIS A 16 -15.37 3.46 -12.23
C HIS A 16 -14.33 4.00 -11.23
N PRO A 17 -14.51 5.22 -10.69
CA PRO A 17 -13.62 5.79 -9.66
C PRO A 17 -13.41 4.93 -8.40
N VAL A 18 -14.24 3.90 -8.20
CA VAL A 18 -14.17 3.01 -7.02
C VAL A 18 -13.06 1.96 -7.16
N VAL A 19 -12.55 1.73 -8.37
CA VAL A 19 -11.51 0.71 -8.62
C VAL A 19 -10.27 0.95 -7.78
N GLY A 20 -9.90 2.21 -7.56
CA GLY A 20 -8.78 2.57 -6.69
C GLY A 20 -8.97 2.04 -5.27
N SER A 21 -10.07 2.41 -4.62
CA SER A 21 -10.36 1.98 -3.25
C SER A 21 -10.63 0.48 -3.13
N SER A 22 -11.25 -0.16 -4.13
CA SER A 22 -11.39 -1.62 -4.14
C SER A 22 -10.05 -2.32 -4.28
N TRP A 23 -9.15 -1.79 -5.11
CA TRP A 23 -7.81 -2.32 -5.29
C TRP A 23 -6.98 -2.18 -4.02
N GLU A 24 -7.02 -1.01 -3.40
CA GLU A 24 -6.37 -0.72 -2.12
C GLU A 24 -6.81 -1.71 -1.05
N GLY A 25 -8.13 -1.85 -0.82
CA GLY A 25 -8.67 -2.79 0.15
C GLY A 25 -8.25 -4.23 -0.12
N PHE A 26 -8.32 -4.68 -1.37
CA PHE A 26 -7.86 -6.01 -1.76
C PHE A 26 -6.38 -6.23 -1.42
N VAL A 27 -5.51 -5.30 -1.80
CA VAL A 27 -4.06 -5.41 -1.55
C VAL A 27 -3.76 -5.43 -0.06
N ILE A 28 -4.40 -4.57 0.74
CA ILE A 28 -4.25 -4.55 2.21
C ILE A 28 -4.67 -5.88 2.81
N GLU A 29 -5.81 -6.46 2.40
CA GLU A 29 -6.26 -7.79 2.85
C GLU A 29 -5.25 -8.89 2.48
N GLN A 30 -4.69 -8.85 1.27
CA GLN A 30 -3.67 -9.83 0.88
C GLN A 30 -2.39 -9.70 1.72
N ILE A 31 -1.97 -8.46 2.03
CA ILE A 31 -0.82 -8.23 2.90
C ILE A 31 -1.12 -8.73 4.31
N ALA A 32 -2.29 -8.39 4.87
CA ALA A 32 -2.71 -8.86 6.19
C ALA A 32 -2.68 -10.39 6.29
N GLY A 33 -3.14 -11.09 5.25
CA GLY A 33 -3.16 -12.56 5.21
C GLY A 33 -1.79 -13.24 5.12
N ILE A 34 -0.73 -12.53 4.76
CA ILE A 34 0.64 -13.09 4.71
C ILE A 34 1.53 -12.66 5.87
N LEU A 35 1.11 -11.66 6.65
CA LEU A 35 1.83 -11.21 7.83
C LEU A 35 1.56 -12.15 9.02
N PRO A 36 2.45 -12.22 10.02
CA PRO A 36 2.18 -12.98 11.24
C PRO A 36 0.87 -12.54 11.91
N GLU A 37 0.16 -13.49 12.53
CA GLU A 37 -1.19 -13.29 13.10
C GLU A 37 -1.31 -12.13 14.10
N ASN A 38 -0.23 -11.83 14.84
CA ASN A 38 -0.20 -10.75 15.83
C ASN A 38 0.35 -9.42 15.28
N THR A 39 0.48 -9.28 13.96
CA THR A 39 0.95 -8.03 13.35
C THR A 39 -0.13 -6.98 13.44
N LEU A 40 0.17 -5.86 14.10
CA LEU A 40 -0.72 -4.73 14.19
C LEU A 40 -0.68 -3.92 12.89
N LEU A 41 -1.85 -3.71 12.30
CA LEU A 41 -2.04 -2.96 11.06
C LEU A 41 -2.62 -1.58 11.40
N TYR A 42 -1.98 -0.52 10.93
CA TYR A 42 -2.41 0.85 11.19
C TYR A 42 -2.62 1.60 9.88
N PHE A 43 -3.54 2.57 9.89
CA PHE A 43 -3.61 3.63 8.89
C PHE A 43 -3.08 4.92 9.52
N TYR A 44 -2.34 5.73 8.76
CA TYR A 44 -1.84 7.03 9.23
C TYR A 44 -2.36 8.16 8.36
N ARG A 45 -2.88 9.21 9.00
CA ARG A 45 -3.27 10.45 8.33
C ARG A 45 -3.12 11.66 9.23
N THR A 46 -2.65 12.76 8.66
CA THR A 46 -2.57 14.07 9.34
C THR A 46 -3.64 15.03 8.86
N GLY A 47 -3.91 16.08 9.64
CA GLY A 47 -4.79 17.19 9.22
C GLY A 47 -4.26 17.99 8.02
N ALA A 48 -2.96 17.86 7.70
CA ALA A 48 -2.32 18.49 6.55
C ALA A 48 -2.37 17.62 5.27
N GLY A 49 -3.01 16.44 5.33
CA GLY A 49 -3.18 15.55 4.18
C GLY A 49 -1.99 14.63 3.87
N ALA A 50 -1.07 14.45 4.82
CA ALA A 50 -0.09 13.36 4.73
C ALA A 50 -0.76 12.04 5.11
N GLU A 51 -0.55 10.99 4.31
CA GLU A 51 -1.24 9.70 4.41
C GLU A 51 -0.27 8.52 4.20
N ILE A 52 -0.55 7.40 4.87
CA ILE A 52 0.02 6.07 4.59
C ILE A 52 -1.14 5.08 4.67
N ASP A 53 -1.41 4.38 3.57
CA ASP A 53 -2.50 3.40 3.45
C ASP A 53 -2.38 2.26 4.47
N LEU A 54 -1.15 1.74 4.67
CA LEU A 54 -0.86 0.72 5.65
C LEU A 54 0.51 0.95 6.32
N LEU A 55 0.50 1.07 7.64
CA LEU A 55 1.67 1.17 8.49
C LEU A 55 1.77 -0.09 9.36
N VAL A 56 2.93 -0.72 9.33
CA VAL A 56 3.24 -1.93 10.11
C VAL A 56 4.63 -1.79 10.74
N PHE A 57 4.94 -2.64 11.72
CA PHE A 57 6.19 -2.57 12.48
C PHE A 57 6.95 -3.89 12.39
N ASP A 58 8.22 -3.82 12.01
CA ASP A 58 9.07 -5.02 11.90
C ASP A 58 9.42 -5.62 13.27
N ARG A 59 10.19 -6.71 13.28
CA ARG A 59 10.66 -7.37 14.53
C ARG A 59 11.44 -6.46 15.48
N LYS A 60 12.00 -5.35 14.97
CA LYS A 60 12.76 -4.35 15.74
C LYS A 60 11.91 -3.15 16.12
N ASN A 61 10.59 -3.23 15.92
CA ASN A 61 9.64 -2.15 16.14
C ASN A 61 9.94 -0.90 15.30
N LEU A 62 10.50 -1.09 14.10
CA LEU A 62 10.72 -0.02 13.14
C LEU A 62 9.53 0.08 12.17
N PRO A 63 9.04 1.30 11.90
CA PRO A 63 7.89 1.50 11.03
C PRO A 63 8.24 1.23 9.56
N ILE A 64 7.37 0.46 8.91
CA ILE A 64 7.37 0.19 7.47
C ILE A 64 6.10 0.80 6.88
N ALA A 65 6.27 1.77 5.99
CA ALA A 65 5.17 2.42 5.28
C ALA A 65 4.83 1.65 4.00
N ILE A 66 3.55 1.39 3.76
CA ILE A 66 3.06 0.74 2.55
C ILE A 66 1.98 1.63 1.93
N GLU A 67 2.21 2.00 0.67
CA GLU A 67 1.27 2.73 -0.18
C GLU A 67 0.75 1.78 -1.26
N VAL A 68 -0.54 1.83 -1.59
CA VAL A 68 -1.13 1.06 -2.68
C VAL A 68 -1.54 1.99 -3.81
N LYS A 69 -1.06 1.72 -5.04
CA LYS A 69 -1.41 2.50 -6.23
C LYS A 69 -1.98 1.61 -7.32
N TYR A 70 -3.21 1.91 -7.76
CA TYR A 70 -3.78 1.33 -8.96
C TYR A 70 -3.33 2.09 -10.23
N SER A 71 -2.04 2.00 -10.55
CA SER A 71 -1.43 2.63 -11.72
C SER A 71 -0.22 1.82 -12.18
N LEU A 72 0.03 1.71 -13.49
CA LEU A 72 1.24 1.05 -14.03
C LEU A 72 2.50 1.93 -13.92
N SER A 73 2.35 3.20 -13.57
CA SER A 73 3.46 4.13 -13.32
C SER A 73 3.27 4.79 -11.96
N PRO A 74 3.39 4.01 -10.86
CA PRO A 74 3.13 4.51 -9.52
C PRO A 74 4.15 5.58 -9.13
N LYS A 75 3.68 6.61 -8.45
CA LYS A 75 4.51 7.65 -7.86
C LYS A 75 4.10 7.81 -6.40
N ALA A 76 5.07 7.89 -5.50
CA ALA A 76 4.80 8.31 -4.14
C ALA A 76 4.44 9.80 -4.15
N GLU A 77 3.33 10.13 -3.51
CA GLU A 77 2.85 11.49 -3.37
C GLU A 77 3.59 12.21 -2.26
N LYS A 78 3.54 13.56 -2.28
CA LYS A 78 4.18 14.38 -1.25
C LYS A 78 3.74 13.98 0.17
N GLY A 79 2.47 13.65 0.34
CA GLY A 79 1.90 13.22 1.62
C GLY A 79 2.57 11.96 2.17
N PHE A 80 2.80 10.95 1.31
CA PHE A 80 3.50 9.73 1.70
C PHE A 80 4.94 10.00 2.17
N TRP A 81 5.67 10.86 1.46
CA TRP A 81 7.03 11.22 1.84
C TRP A 81 7.08 11.96 3.18
N MET A 82 6.16 12.90 3.40
CA MET A 82 6.03 13.60 4.67
C MET A 82 5.70 12.65 5.82
N ALA A 83 4.75 11.74 5.62
CA ALA A 83 4.40 10.75 6.63
C ALA A 83 5.56 9.80 6.96
N CYS A 84 6.33 9.37 5.95
CA CYS A 84 7.55 8.61 6.15
C CYS A 84 8.59 9.37 6.99
N GLU A 85 8.72 10.68 6.79
CA GLU A 85 9.63 11.53 7.55
C GLU A 85 9.16 11.70 9.01
N ASP A 86 7.89 12.06 9.21
CA ASP A 86 7.26 12.23 10.53
C ASP A 86 7.43 10.97 11.40
N LEU A 87 7.24 9.80 10.79
CA LEU A 87 7.32 8.51 11.47
C LEU A 87 8.73 7.90 11.45
N SER A 88 9.69 8.55 10.81
CA SER A 88 11.07 8.04 10.65
C SER A 88 11.15 6.65 9.99
N CYS A 89 10.28 6.39 9.01
CA CYS A 89 10.22 5.14 8.24
C CYS A 89 11.57 4.84 7.55
N LYS A 90 12.26 3.81 8.03
CA LYS A 90 13.53 3.36 7.46
C LYS A 90 13.35 2.43 6.25
N LYS A 91 12.11 2.01 6.01
CA LYS A 91 11.73 1.15 4.89
C LYS A 91 10.29 1.43 4.48
N GLY A 92 10.00 1.25 3.20
CA GLY A 92 8.63 1.31 2.71
C GLY A 92 8.48 0.73 1.32
N PHE A 93 7.23 0.51 0.96
CA PHE A 93 6.85 -0.14 -0.29
C PHE A 93 5.71 0.62 -0.97
N ILE A 94 5.76 0.68 -2.29
CA ILE A 94 4.59 1.06 -3.10
C ILE A 94 4.12 -0.17 -3.87
N VAL A 95 2.95 -0.68 -3.52
CA VAL A 95 2.37 -1.87 -4.13
C VAL A 95 1.47 -1.48 -5.30
N TYR A 96 1.70 -2.10 -6.46
CA TYR A 96 1.02 -1.71 -7.71
C TYR A 96 0.74 -2.90 -8.64
N PRO A 97 -0.15 -2.77 -9.65
CA PRO A 97 -0.56 -3.87 -10.53
C PRO A 97 0.45 -4.22 -11.64
N GLY A 98 1.64 -3.62 -11.68
CA GLY A 98 2.63 -3.91 -12.72
C GLY A 98 3.42 -5.19 -12.52
N LYS A 99 4.62 -5.25 -13.09
CA LYS A 99 5.41 -6.49 -13.19
C LYS A 99 6.81 -6.40 -12.63
N GLU A 100 7.34 -5.19 -12.48
CA GLU A 100 8.73 -4.97 -12.11
C GLU A 100 8.84 -4.39 -10.70
N SER A 101 9.86 -4.83 -9.96
CA SER A 101 10.24 -4.20 -8.71
C SER A 101 11.48 -3.34 -8.93
N TYR A 102 11.45 -2.11 -8.43
CA TYR A 102 12.53 -1.15 -8.58
C TYR A 102 12.57 -0.18 -7.41
N PRO A 103 13.76 0.25 -6.96
CA PRO A 103 13.89 1.29 -5.96
C PRO A 103 13.50 2.65 -6.54
N ILE A 104 12.81 3.48 -5.76
CA ILE A 104 12.55 4.90 -6.09
C ILE A 104 13.27 5.86 -5.15
N ALA A 105 13.69 5.36 -3.99
CA ALA A 105 14.55 6.04 -3.03
C ALA A 105 15.39 4.99 -2.29
N ARG A 106 16.33 5.44 -1.46
CA ARG A 106 17.21 4.53 -0.69
C ARG A 106 16.44 3.54 0.20
N ASN A 107 15.29 3.94 0.71
CA ASN A 107 14.45 3.18 1.64
C ASN A 107 13.09 2.76 1.06
N ILE A 108 12.72 3.21 -0.14
CA ILE A 108 11.40 2.95 -0.72
C ILE A 108 11.53 2.18 -2.03
N THR A 109 10.80 1.06 -2.11
CA THR A 109 10.80 0.16 -3.26
C THR A 109 9.40 0.02 -3.83
N VAL A 110 9.27 0.16 -5.15
CA VAL A 110 8.04 -0.21 -5.85
C VAL A 110 8.01 -1.74 -6.02
N LEU A 111 6.88 -2.34 -5.70
CA LEU A 111 6.70 -3.79 -5.62
C LEU A 111 5.41 -4.22 -6.33
N PRO A 112 5.46 -5.13 -7.32
CA PRO A 112 4.26 -5.70 -7.90
C PRO A 112 3.42 -6.42 -6.84
N VAL A 113 2.08 -6.37 -6.94
CA VAL A 113 1.19 -7.11 -6.03
C VAL A 113 1.53 -8.61 -5.96
N LYS A 114 2.04 -9.19 -7.04
CA LYS A 114 2.44 -10.61 -7.11
C LYS A 114 3.65 -10.93 -6.24
N GLU A 115 4.39 -9.91 -5.81
CA GLU A 115 5.60 -10.04 -5.01
C GLU A 115 5.41 -9.55 -3.57
N ILE A 116 4.18 -9.30 -3.10
CA ILE A 116 3.90 -8.84 -1.72
C ILE A 116 4.45 -9.77 -0.64
N SER A 117 4.68 -11.04 -0.95
CA SER A 117 5.37 -11.98 -0.06
C SER A 117 6.79 -11.54 0.33
N LYS A 118 7.41 -10.62 -0.44
CA LYS A 118 8.67 -9.99 -0.05
C LYS A 118 8.52 -9.09 1.19
N ILE A 119 7.35 -8.53 1.46
CA ILE A 119 7.05 -7.71 2.65
C ILE A 119 7.12 -8.59 3.92
N ALA A 120 6.58 -9.80 3.86
CA ALA A 120 6.59 -10.73 5.01
C ALA A 120 8.02 -11.13 5.44
N LYS A 121 9.04 -10.95 4.59
CA LYS A 121 10.45 -11.21 4.95
C LYS A 121 11.02 -10.21 5.96
N GLU A 122 10.32 -9.10 6.20
CA GLU A 122 10.68 -8.12 7.23
C GLU A 122 10.20 -8.54 8.63
N PHE A 123 9.35 -9.57 8.70
CA PHE A 123 8.69 -10.10 9.89
C PHE A 123 9.14 -11.52 10.21
#